data_AF-A0A3M6URE1-F1
#
_entry.id   AF-A0A3M6URE1-F1
#
_cell.length_a   1.000
_cell.length_b   1.000
_cell.length_c   1.000
_cell.angle_alpha   90.00
_cell.angle_beta   90.00
_cell.angle_gamma   90.00
#
_symmetry.space_group_name_H-M   'P 1'
#
loop_
_entity.id
_entity.type
_entity.pdbx_description
1 polymer ?
#
loop_
_entity_poly.entity_id
_entity_poly.type
_entity_poly.pdbx_seq_one_letter_code
_entity_poly.pdbx_strand_id
1 'polypeptide(L)'
;MKTIMLETGEKIAYDDLVLATGTGGPFPAKIALDTNKDKAIQRYEKYTKLVKDAMKIGVVGGGAVGVEIAGDIMEDYKDKADVYLIHPRENLVNDEVNETFQSTIKAKLESLGVTMFLGERVMNMDEVKEKGYQNVMLVTDKGRQMKVDLVIPCTGLKVNTEAYRKSLGDKMNRLGRLNVDDFLQVKDVPDVYAIGDCNDVPEIKLAYGAETQGKYIADNLKLKHEGKAMKPYNVNTRLKVEHLEITQNVYYPFLTLESVFMVLCCGRSGGAAQVWRGWVFGDWFASKIKGQSVFTPMQWKNMGQKMPED
;
A
#
# COMPACT_ATOMS: atom_id res chain seq x y z
N MET A 1 19.93 0.33 31.42
CA MET A 1 19.74 1.40 30.41
C MET A 1 19.52 0.71 29.07
N LYS A 2 18.38 0.93 28.42
CA LYS A 2 18.06 0.35 27.11
C LYS A 2 18.57 1.30 26.02
N THR A 3 19.11 0.76 24.93
CA THR A 3 19.75 1.58 23.88
C THR A 3 19.49 1.04 22.49
N ILE A 4 19.38 1.94 21.51
CA ILE A 4 19.54 1.63 20.08
C ILE A 4 20.94 2.05 19.62
N MET A 5 21.43 1.42 18.55
CA MET A 5 22.70 1.78 17.92
C MET A 5 22.43 2.25 16.50
N LEU A 6 22.89 3.45 16.17
CA LEU A 6 22.84 3.99 14.82
C LEU A 6 23.93 3.37 13.94
N GLU A 7 23.80 3.51 12.63
CA GLU A 7 24.84 3.09 11.68
C GLU A 7 26.18 3.82 11.91
N THR A 8 26.12 5.05 12.45
CA THR A 8 27.30 5.83 12.87
C THR A 8 28.05 5.22 14.07
N GLY A 9 27.49 4.20 14.72
CA GLY A 9 28.00 3.62 15.97
C GLY A 9 27.54 4.34 17.23
N GLU A 10 26.85 5.48 17.10
CA GLU A 10 26.26 6.21 18.22
C GLU A 10 25.20 5.35 18.93
N LYS A 11 25.19 5.40 20.25
CA LYS A 11 24.19 4.74 21.09
C LYS A 11 23.24 5.77 21.67
N ILE A 12 21.95 5.59 21.42
CA ILE A 12 20.89 6.44 21.97
C ILE A 12 20.15 5.63 23.04
N ALA A 13 20.12 6.14 24.26
CA ALA A 13 19.34 5.57 25.35
C ALA A 13 17.85 5.89 25.17
N TYR A 14 16.98 4.98 25.59
CA TYR A 14 15.54 5.18 25.54
C TYR A 14 14.83 4.63 26.78
N ASP A 15 13.75 5.31 27.16
CA ASP A 15 12.74 4.82 28.09
C ASP A 15 11.66 4.05 27.33
N ASP A 16 11.25 4.53 26.16
CA ASP A 16 10.27 3.90 25.27
C ASP A 16 10.78 3.94 23.83
N LEU A 17 10.62 2.82 23.10
CA LEU A 17 11.02 2.68 21.71
C LEU A 17 9.82 2.34 20.84
N VAL A 18 9.52 3.17 19.84
CA VAL A 18 8.49 2.89 18.84
C VAL A 18 9.15 2.58 17.50
N LEU A 19 8.98 1.34 17.03
CA LEU A 19 9.45 0.89 15.72
C LEU A 19 8.37 1.18 14.66
N ALA A 20 8.72 2.05 13.71
CA ALA A 20 7.84 2.46 12.61
C ALA A 20 8.58 2.37 11.26
N THR A 21 9.29 1.26 11.03
CA THR A 21 10.25 1.13 9.91
C THR A 21 9.57 0.97 8.55
N GLY A 22 8.27 0.67 8.53
CA GLY A 22 7.48 0.56 7.32
C GLY A 22 7.95 -0.56 6.39
N THR A 23 7.76 -0.34 5.10
CA THR A 23 8.12 -1.26 4.03
C THR A 23 8.91 -0.58 2.92
N GLY A 24 9.85 -1.35 2.34
CA GLY A 24 10.50 -1.06 1.07
C GLY A 24 9.82 -1.79 -0.09
N GLY A 25 10.31 -1.55 -1.31
CA GLY A 25 9.77 -2.14 -2.51
C GLY A 25 10.41 -1.57 -3.77
N PRO A 26 10.01 -2.05 -4.95
CA PRO A 26 10.49 -1.50 -6.20
C PRO A 26 9.89 -0.12 -6.50
N PHE A 27 10.65 0.70 -7.21
CA PHE A 27 10.18 1.93 -7.83
C PHE A 27 9.25 1.59 -9.02
N PRO A 28 8.15 2.34 -9.28
CA PRO A 28 7.81 3.66 -8.76
C PRO A 28 7.03 3.68 -7.43
N ALA A 29 6.60 2.53 -6.93
CA ALA A 29 5.76 2.42 -5.74
C ALA A 29 6.48 2.84 -4.45
N LYS A 30 7.78 2.54 -4.37
CA LYS A 30 8.67 2.93 -3.27
C LYS A 30 9.92 3.57 -3.84
N ILE A 31 10.45 4.54 -3.09
CA ILE A 31 11.73 5.17 -3.36
C ILE A 31 12.73 4.75 -2.29
N ALA A 32 14.02 4.71 -2.64
CA ALA A 32 15.06 4.35 -1.69
C ALA A 32 15.13 5.39 -0.56
N LEU A 33 15.34 4.92 0.68
CA LEU A 33 15.27 5.75 1.89
C LEU A 33 16.31 6.88 1.92
N ASP A 34 17.42 6.72 1.21
CA ASP A 34 18.50 7.68 1.06
C ASP A 34 18.26 8.71 -0.07
N THR A 35 17.11 8.66 -0.73
CA THR A 35 16.76 9.58 -1.81
C THR A 35 16.17 10.88 -1.26
N ASN A 36 16.87 11.99 -1.47
CA ASN A 36 16.35 13.31 -1.13
C ASN A 36 15.24 13.78 -2.10
N LYS A 37 14.54 14.86 -1.71
CA LYS A 37 13.40 15.41 -2.47
C LYS A 37 13.73 15.69 -3.94
N ASP A 38 14.82 16.40 -4.23
CA ASP A 38 15.15 16.81 -5.61
C ASP A 38 15.48 15.61 -6.50
N LYS A 39 16.24 14.64 -5.96
CA LYS A 39 16.51 13.37 -6.65
C LYS A 39 15.22 12.57 -6.86
N ALA A 40 14.28 12.62 -5.92
CA ALA A 40 12.99 11.98 -6.06
C ALA A 40 12.19 12.59 -7.22
N ILE A 41 12.08 13.92 -7.26
CA ILE A 41 11.39 14.65 -8.32
C ILE A 41 11.99 14.31 -9.69
N GLN A 42 13.30 14.46 -9.87
CA GLN A 42 13.98 14.14 -11.13
C GLN A 42 13.74 12.69 -11.58
N ARG A 43 13.72 11.75 -10.62
CA ARG A 43 13.47 10.34 -10.90
C ARG A 43 12.03 10.11 -11.36
N TYR A 44 11.04 10.75 -10.73
CA TYR A 44 9.65 10.67 -11.15
C TYR A 44 9.42 11.35 -12.51
N GLU A 45 10.00 12.52 -12.77
CA GLU A 45 9.92 13.19 -14.08
C GLU A 45 10.45 12.30 -15.21
N LYS A 46 11.63 11.69 -15.00
CA LYS A 46 12.20 10.75 -15.96
C LYS A 46 11.29 9.54 -16.16
N TYR A 47 10.70 9.01 -15.09
CA TYR A 47 9.83 7.85 -15.16
C TYR A 47 8.51 8.16 -15.89
N THR A 48 7.89 9.30 -15.62
CA THR A 48 6.70 9.76 -16.32
C THR A 48 6.96 9.91 -17.82
N LYS A 49 8.15 10.36 -18.21
CA LYS A 49 8.56 10.36 -19.62
C LYS A 49 8.65 8.95 -20.21
N LEU A 50 9.24 7.99 -19.50
CA LEU A 50 9.30 6.59 -19.96
C LEU A 50 7.90 6.00 -20.15
N VAL A 51 6.98 6.24 -19.20
CA VAL A 51 5.58 5.81 -19.31
C VAL A 51 4.92 6.46 -20.53
N LYS A 52 5.11 7.77 -20.70
CA LYS A 52 4.56 8.52 -21.83
C LYS A 52 5.08 8.02 -23.17
N ASP A 53 6.35 7.61 -23.25
CA ASP A 53 6.99 7.20 -24.52
C ASP A 53 6.69 5.73 -24.90
N ALA A 54 6.39 4.87 -23.92
CA ALA A 54 6.11 3.44 -24.13
C ALA A 54 4.81 3.19 -24.92
N MET A 55 4.82 2.16 -25.78
CA MET A 55 3.65 1.64 -26.49
C MET A 55 3.17 0.32 -25.92
N LYS A 56 4.05 -0.45 -25.28
CA LYS A 56 3.72 -1.71 -24.59
C LYS A 56 4.25 -1.70 -23.18
N ILE A 57 3.36 -1.76 -22.20
CA ILE A 57 3.70 -1.64 -20.78
C ILE A 57 3.27 -2.90 -20.04
N GLY A 58 4.24 -3.59 -19.42
CA GLY A 58 3.98 -4.73 -18.55
C GLY A 58 3.91 -4.31 -17.08
N VAL A 59 2.71 -4.30 -16.49
CA VAL A 59 2.52 -4.08 -15.04
C VAL A 59 2.54 -5.43 -14.34
N VAL A 60 3.53 -5.67 -13.48
CA VAL A 60 3.73 -6.98 -12.82
C VAL A 60 3.24 -6.92 -11.38
N GLY A 61 2.00 -7.37 -11.16
CA GLY A 61 1.37 -7.49 -9.85
C GLY A 61 0.02 -6.76 -9.76
N GLY A 62 -1.09 -7.49 -9.82
CA GLY A 62 -2.47 -7.00 -9.63
C GLY A 62 -2.89 -6.70 -8.18
N GLY A 63 -1.96 -6.26 -7.33
CA GLY A 63 -2.31 -5.67 -6.04
C GLY A 63 -2.79 -4.22 -6.18
N ALA A 64 -3.07 -3.53 -5.07
CA ALA A 64 -3.60 -2.16 -5.11
C ALA A 64 -2.81 -1.23 -6.03
N VAL A 65 -1.49 -1.17 -5.84
CA VAL A 65 -0.58 -0.34 -6.64
C VAL A 65 -0.64 -0.66 -8.14
N GLY A 66 -0.60 -1.93 -8.53
CA GLY A 66 -0.58 -2.28 -9.95
C GLY A 66 -1.90 -2.06 -10.65
N VAL A 67 -3.02 -2.23 -9.94
CA VAL A 67 -4.34 -1.88 -10.47
C VAL A 67 -4.45 -0.37 -10.70
N GLU A 68 -4.03 0.46 -9.74
CA GLU A 68 -4.07 1.93 -9.92
C GLU A 68 -3.19 2.37 -11.07
N ILE A 69 -1.94 1.90 -11.13
CA ILE A 69 -1.02 2.27 -12.21
C ILE A 69 -1.55 1.81 -13.58
N ALA A 70 -2.08 0.58 -13.68
CA ALA A 70 -2.62 0.11 -14.96
C ALA A 70 -3.82 0.94 -15.41
N GLY A 71 -4.72 1.29 -14.49
CA GLY A 71 -5.87 2.14 -14.76
C GLY A 71 -5.48 3.56 -15.16
N ASP A 72 -4.58 4.19 -14.41
CA ASP A 72 -4.10 5.56 -14.66
C ASP A 72 -3.43 5.68 -16.04
N ILE A 73 -2.59 4.70 -16.40
CA ILE A 73 -1.93 4.68 -17.71
C ILE A 73 -2.95 4.55 -18.83
N MET A 74 -3.93 3.65 -18.70
CA MET A 74 -4.94 3.49 -19.75
C MET A 74 -5.89 4.69 -19.83
N GLU A 75 -6.19 5.37 -18.73
CA GLU A 75 -7.00 6.59 -18.79
C GLU A 75 -6.33 7.69 -19.63
N ASP A 76 -5.03 7.90 -19.45
CA ASP A 76 -4.27 8.96 -20.15
C ASP A 76 -3.79 8.51 -21.56
N TYR A 77 -3.59 7.21 -21.81
CA TYR A 77 -2.89 6.71 -23.01
C TYR A 77 -3.57 5.57 -23.76
N LYS A 78 -4.87 5.30 -23.55
CA LYS A 78 -5.61 4.20 -24.22
C LYS A 78 -5.45 4.10 -25.73
N ASP A 79 -5.29 5.24 -26.42
CA ASP A 79 -5.20 5.28 -27.89
C ASP A 79 -3.76 5.11 -28.41
N LYS A 80 -2.78 5.01 -27.49
CA LYS A 80 -1.35 4.93 -27.79
C LYS A 80 -0.71 3.63 -27.27
N ALA A 81 -1.08 3.18 -26.08
CA ALA A 81 -0.36 2.13 -25.37
C ALA A 81 -1.23 0.92 -25.05
N ASP A 82 -0.64 -0.27 -25.17
CA ASP A 82 -1.15 -1.51 -24.61
C ASP A 82 -0.61 -1.70 -23.19
N VAL A 83 -1.50 -1.91 -22.22
CA VAL A 83 -1.13 -2.28 -20.84
C VAL A 83 -1.45 -3.75 -20.58
N TYR A 84 -0.43 -4.51 -20.21
CA TYR A 84 -0.53 -5.90 -19.78
C TYR A 84 -0.38 -5.97 -18.26
N LEU A 85 -1.43 -6.35 -17.53
CA LEU A 85 -1.37 -6.58 -16.09
C LEU A 85 -1.19 -8.09 -15.82
N ILE A 86 -0.05 -8.48 -15.27
CA ILE A 86 0.27 -9.89 -14.96
C ILE A 86 0.18 -10.11 -13.46
N HIS A 87 -0.65 -11.06 -13.02
CA HIS A 87 -0.82 -11.37 -11.59
C HIS A 87 -0.91 -12.88 -11.33
N PRO A 88 -0.17 -13.43 -10.35
CA PRO A 88 -0.16 -14.87 -10.08
C PRO A 88 -1.46 -15.44 -9.49
N ARG A 89 -2.43 -14.59 -9.12
CA ARG A 89 -3.74 -15.04 -8.59
C ARG A 89 -4.85 -14.65 -9.56
N GLU A 90 -5.98 -15.34 -9.46
CA GLU A 90 -7.18 -15.04 -10.24
C GLU A 90 -7.88 -13.76 -9.78
N ASN A 91 -7.80 -13.45 -8.48
CA ASN A 91 -8.40 -12.25 -7.90
C ASN A 91 -7.40 -11.10 -7.84
N LEU A 92 -7.87 -9.91 -8.20
CA LEU A 92 -7.14 -8.65 -8.01
C LEU A 92 -7.26 -8.17 -6.57
N VAL A 93 -6.31 -7.34 -6.14
CA VAL A 93 -6.28 -6.72 -4.80
C VAL A 93 -6.10 -7.78 -3.68
N ASN A 94 -6.10 -7.39 -2.41
CA ASN A 94 -5.99 -8.34 -1.29
C ASN A 94 -7.32 -9.08 -1.05
N ASP A 95 -7.26 -10.25 -0.43
CA ASP A 95 -8.42 -11.07 -0.03
C ASP A 95 -9.16 -10.48 1.18
N GLU A 96 -8.66 -9.36 1.73
CA GLU A 96 -9.31 -8.58 2.78
C GLU A 96 -10.48 -7.72 2.27
N VAL A 97 -10.55 -7.43 0.95
CA VAL A 97 -11.75 -6.85 0.30
C VAL A 97 -12.68 -7.94 -0.20
N ASN A 98 -13.97 -7.61 -0.37
CA ASN A 98 -14.95 -8.57 -0.85
C ASN A 98 -14.92 -8.77 -2.38
N GLU A 99 -15.54 -9.86 -2.83
CA GLU A 99 -15.60 -10.24 -4.25
C GLU A 99 -16.27 -9.18 -5.12
N THR A 100 -17.28 -8.47 -4.60
CA THR A 100 -17.94 -7.36 -5.31
C THR A 100 -16.95 -6.24 -5.64
N PHE A 101 -16.07 -5.89 -4.70
CA PHE A 101 -15.03 -4.90 -4.94
C PHE A 101 -14.04 -5.39 -5.99
N GLN A 102 -13.55 -6.62 -5.85
CA GLN A 102 -12.57 -7.22 -6.77
C GLN A 102 -13.11 -7.30 -8.20
N SER A 103 -14.36 -7.76 -8.38
CA SER A 103 -15.04 -7.84 -9.67
C SER A 103 -15.34 -6.48 -10.28
N THR A 104 -15.75 -5.49 -9.47
CA THR A 104 -15.94 -4.10 -9.92
C THR A 104 -14.65 -3.52 -10.48
N ILE A 105 -13.54 -3.70 -9.77
CA ILE A 105 -12.21 -3.25 -10.21
C ILE A 105 -11.79 -3.97 -11.50
N LYS A 106 -11.98 -5.29 -11.57
CA LYS A 106 -11.65 -6.08 -12.76
C LYS A 106 -12.41 -5.57 -13.99
N ALA A 107 -13.74 -5.43 -13.89
CA ALA A 107 -14.58 -4.92 -14.97
C ALA A 107 -14.18 -3.50 -15.37
N LYS A 108 -13.76 -2.66 -14.41
CA LYS A 108 -13.29 -1.30 -14.71
C LYS A 108 -12.01 -1.32 -15.54
N LEU A 109 -11.01 -2.12 -15.16
CA LEU A 109 -9.78 -2.28 -15.93
C LEU A 109 -10.04 -2.81 -17.35
N GLU A 110 -10.95 -3.79 -17.49
CA GLU A 110 -11.36 -4.30 -18.81
C GLU A 110 -12.00 -3.20 -19.67
N SER A 111 -12.87 -2.37 -19.08
CA SER A 111 -13.50 -1.25 -19.80
C SER A 111 -12.51 -0.17 -20.24
N LEU A 112 -11.37 -0.05 -19.55
CA LEU A 112 -10.28 0.85 -19.92
C LEU A 112 -9.34 0.25 -20.97
N GLY A 113 -9.48 -1.04 -21.31
CA GLY A 113 -8.66 -1.75 -22.29
C GLY A 113 -7.41 -2.40 -21.71
N VAL A 114 -7.29 -2.54 -20.38
CA VAL A 114 -6.17 -3.29 -19.77
C VAL A 114 -6.30 -4.76 -20.12
N THR A 115 -5.25 -5.34 -20.71
CA THR A 115 -5.17 -6.78 -20.94
C THR A 115 -4.64 -7.46 -19.69
N MET A 116 -5.43 -8.34 -19.08
CA MET A 116 -5.06 -9.00 -17.83
C MET A 116 -4.68 -10.46 -18.04
N PHE A 117 -3.51 -10.85 -17.51
CA PHE A 117 -3.04 -12.23 -17.42
C PHE A 117 -3.05 -12.65 -15.95
N LEU A 118 -4.20 -13.17 -15.51
CA LEU A 118 -4.44 -13.62 -14.14
C LEU A 118 -4.08 -15.10 -13.99
N GLY A 119 -3.73 -15.49 -12.76
CA GLY A 119 -3.16 -16.82 -12.50
C GLY A 119 -1.84 -17.07 -13.22
N GLU A 120 -1.11 -16.02 -13.63
CA GLU A 120 0.18 -16.09 -14.33
C GLU A 120 1.27 -15.35 -13.55
N ARG A 121 2.45 -15.95 -13.41
CA ARG A 121 3.59 -15.37 -12.72
C ARG A 121 4.72 -15.07 -13.71
N VAL A 122 5.24 -13.85 -13.68
CA VAL A 122 6.50 -13.52 -14.39
C VAL A 122 7.67 -14.18 -13.66
N MET A 123 8.49 -14.92 -14.40
CA MET A 123 9.57 -15.76 -13.87
C MET A 123 10.96 -15.12 -14.00
N ASN A 124 11.14 -14.14 -14.89
CA ASN A 124 12.44 -13.54 -15.20
C ASN A 124 12.59 -12.10 -14.66
N MET A 125 11.98 -11.79 -13.51
CA MET A 125 12.03 -10.44 -12.93
C MET A 125 13.44 -9.97 -12.55
N ASP A 126 14.34 -10.88 -12.18
CA ASP A 126 15.74 -10.52 -11.87
C ASP A 126 16.48 -10.04 -13.13
N GLU A 127 16.36 -10.75 -14.25
CA GLU A 127 16.91 -10.35 -15.55
C GLU A 127 16.31 -9.01 -16.02
N VAL A 128 14.99 -8.85 -15.87
CA VAL A 128 14.28 -7.62 -16.20
C VAL A 128 14.81 -6.43 -15.39
N LYS A 129 15.08 -6.65 -14.10
CA LYS A 129 15.64 -5.63 -13.21
C LYS A 129 17.07 -5.25 -13.61
N GLU A 130 17.90 -6.22 -13.96
CA GLU A 130 19.28 -5.97 -14.45
C GLU A 130 19.28 -5.14 -15.75
N LYS A 131 18.30 -5.35 -16.63
CA LYS A 131 18.09 -4.56 -17.85
C LYS A 131 17.41 -3.20 -17.62
N GLY A 132 17.16 -2.82 -16.36
CA GLY A 132 16.56 -1.53 -16.02
C GLY A 132 15.09 -1.40 -16.44
N TYR A 133 14.38 -2.52 -16.57
CA TYR A 133 12.94 -2.60 -16.88
C TYR A 133 12.52 -2.06 -18.26
N GLN A 134 13.45 -1.83 -19.19
CA GLN A 134 13.13 -1.26 -20.50
C GLN A 134 13.48 -2.20 -21.65
N ASN A 135 12.63 -2.26 -22.67
CA ASN A 135 12.81 -3.06 -23.88
C ASN A 135 13.15 -4.54 -23.58
N VAL A 136 12.35 -5.15 -22.71
CA VAL A 136 12.59 -6.51 -22.19
C VAL A 136 11.53 -7.50 -22.68
N MET A 137 11.88 -8.78 -22.58
CA MET A 137 10.93 -9.89 -22.71
C MET A 137 10.44 -10.27 -21.31
N LEU A 138 9.13 -10.32 -21.09
CA LEU A 138 8.55 -10.98 -19.93
C LEU A 138 8.26 -12.44 -20.28
N VAL A 139 8.63 -13.36 -19.39
CA VAL A 139 8.35 -14.79 -19.51
C VAL A 139 7.51 -15.23 -18.33
N THR A 140 6.34 -15.83 -18.58
CA THR A 140 5.47 -16.34 -17.50
C THR A 140 5.70 -17.83 -17.24
N ASP A 141 5.25 -18.29 -16.07
CA ASP A 141 5.19 -19.70 -15.68
C ASP A 141 4.29 -20.55 -16.61
N LYS A 142 3.37 -19.93 -17.34
CA LYS A 142 2.58 -20.57 -18.41
C LYS A 142 3.25 -20.53 -19.79
N GLY A 143 4.53 -20.12 -19.86
CA GLY A 143 5.31 -20.06 -21.10
C GLY A 143 4.97 -18.88 -22.01
N ARG A 144 4.13 -17.94 -21.56
CA ARG A 144 3.83 -16.72 -22.33
C ARG A 144 5.06 -15.85 -22.42
N GLN A 145 5.33 -15.35 -23.62
CA GLN A 145 6.42 -14.41 -23.88
C GLN A 145 5.85 -13.10 -24.43
N MET A 146 6.23 -11.98 -23.83
CA MET A 146 5.73 -10.65 -24.23
C MET A 146 6.86 -9.64 -24.29
N LYS A 147 7.07 -9.03 -25.45
CA LYS A 147 8.02 -7.93 -25.60
C LYS A 147 7.34 -6.65 -25.18
N VAL A 148 7.92 -5.96 -24.21
CA VAL A 148 7.39 -4.70 -23.67
C VAL A 148 8.47 -3.63 -23.67
N ASP A 149 8.06 -2.39 -23.87
CA ASP A 149 8.95 -1.23 -23.88
C ASP A 149 9.31 -0.83 -22.44
N LEU A 150 8.37 -1.01 -21.52
CA LEU A 150 8.53 -0.70 -20.10
C LEU A 150 7.86 -1.76 -19.22
N VAL A 151 8.56 -2.18 -18.17
CA VAL A 151 8.01 -3.00 -17.09
C VAL A 151 7.83 -2.14 -15.84
N ILE A 152 6.66 -2.21 -15.24
CA ILE A 152 6.36 -1.59 -13.96
C ILE A 152 6.25 -2.68 -12.89
N PRO A 153 7.27 -2.86 -12.05
CA PRO A 153 7.23 -3.85 -10.97
C PRO A 153 6.29 -3.38 -9.85
N CYS A 154 5.20 -4.11 -9.66
CA CYS A 154 4.24 -3.95 -8.57
C CYS A 154 4.27 -5.17 -7.63
N THR A 155 5.44 -5.80 -7.53
CA THR A 155 5.65 -7.10 -6.86
C THR A 155 5.83 -6.94 -5.35
N GLY A 156 4.75 -6.60 -4.65
CA GLY A 156 4.66 -6.63 -3.18
C GLY A 156 5.62 -5.69 -2.44
N LEU A 157 5.35 -5.52 -1.15
CA LEU A 157 6.16 -4.70 -0.25
C LEU A 157 6.91 -5.61 0.72
N LYS A 158 8.17 -5.28 1.01
CA LYS A 158 9.02 -6.00 1.96
C LYS A 158 9.14 -5.18 3.24
N VAL A 159 8.88 -5.79 4.39
CA VAL A 159 9.06 -5.10 5.68
C VAL A 159 10.52 -4.75 5.90
N ASN A 160 10.79 -3.52 6.34
CA ASN A 160 12.13 -3.03 6.65
C ASN A 160 12.55 -3.56 8.02
N THR A 161 13.10 -4.77 8.04
CA THR A 161 13.45 -5.49 9.28
C THR A 161 14.85 -5.17 9.79
N GLU A 162 15.67 -4.48 9.00
CA GLU A 162 17.12 -4.28 9.23
C GLU A 162 17.41 -3.72 10.62
N ALA A 163 16.57 -2.80 11.11
CA ALA A 163 16.72 -2.16 12.40
C ALA A 163 16.49 -3.07 13.61
N TYR A 164 15.75 -4.18 13.47
CA TYR A 164 15.35 -5.02 14.61
C TYR A 164 15.57 -6.52 14.43
N ARG A 165 15.76 -7.03 13.20
CA ARG A 165 15.87 -8.48 12.92
C ARG A 165 16.93 -9.21 13.74
N LYS A 166 18.02 -8.53 14.09
CA LYS A 166 19.13 -9.11 14.87
C LYS A 166 18.75 -9.31 16.34
N SER A 167 17.98 -8.38 16.91
CA SER A 167 17.66 -8.36 18.33
C SER A 167 16.28 -8.93 18.65
N LEU A 168 15.35 -8.84 17.71
CA LEU A 168 13.93 -9.21 17.86
C LEU A 168 13.50 -10.24 16.82
N GLY A 169 14.44 -11.02 16.28
CA GLY A 169 14.18 -11.94 15.17
C GLY A 169 13.17 -13.04 15.51
N ASP A 170 13.19 -13.50 16.76
CA ASP A 170 12.25 -14.46 17.35
C ASP A 170 10.86 -13.87 17.63
N LYS A 171 10.74 -12.54 17.60
CA LYS A 171 9.48 -11.79 17.78
C LYS A 171 8.82 -11.44 16.45
N MET A 172 9.31 -11.95 15.32
CA MET A 172 8.74 -11.71 13.99
C MET A 172 7.93 -12.91 13.48
N ASN A 173 6.93 -12.64 12.65
CA ASN A 173 6.32 -13.66 11.81
C ASN A 173 7.11 -13.88 10.51
N ARG A 174 6.67 -14.83 9.67
CA ARG A 174 7.32 -15.19 8.39
C ARG A 174 7.45 -14.04 7.38
N LEU A 175 6.67 -12.97 7.55
CA LEU A 175 6.70 -11.77 6.70
C LEU A 175 7.63 -10.68 7.26
N GLY A 176 8.29 -10.93 8.38
CA GLY A 176 9.17 -9.95 9.05
C GLY A 176 8.44 -8.92 9.90
N ARG A 177 7.14 -9.09 10.11
CA ARG A 177 6.33 -8.22 10.98
C ARG A 177 6.51 -8.64 12.44
N LEU A 178 6.67 -7.67 13.34
CA LEU A 178 6.76 -7.88 14.78
C LEU A 178 5.40 -8.28 15.37
N ASN A 179 5.41 -9.30 16.22
CA ASN A 179 4.25 -9.78 16.94
C ASN A 179 3.93 -8.81 18.09
N VAL A 180 2.79 -8.11 18.02
CA VAL A 180 2.38 -7.14 19.04
C VAL A 180 1.17 -7.58 19.84
N ASP A 181 1.03 -7.06 21.04
CA ASP A 181 -0.19 -7.18 21.85
C ASP A 181 -1.21 -6.08 21.52
N ASP A 182 -2.32 -6.06 22.27
CA ASP A 182 -3.39 -5.08 22.11
C ASP A 182 -2.94 -3.66 22.45
N PHE A 183 -1.75 -3.42 22.98
CA PHE A 183 -1.20 -2.09 23.24
C PHE A 183 -0.17 -1.66 22.19
N LEU A 184 -0.05 -2.43 21.09
CA LEU A 184 0.99 -2.31 20.07
C LEU A 184 2.40 -2.57 20.61
N GLN A 185 2.51 -3.16 21.79
CA GLN A 185 3.78 -3.52 22.40
C GLN A 185 4.28 -4.84 21.80
N VAL A 186 5.55 -4.93 21.47
CA VAL A 186 6.16 -6.19 21.02
C VAL A 186 6.07 -7.20 22.15
N LYS A 187 5.50 -8.38 21.86
CA LYS A 187 5.23 -9.40 22.89
C LYS A 187 6.50 -9.80 23.62
N ASP A 188 6.42 -9.82 24.95
CA ASP A 188 7.52 -10.11 25.88
C ASP A 188 8.71 -9.13 25.83
N VAL A 189 8.56 -7.96 25.22
CA VAL A 189 9.61 -6.94 25.16
C VAL A 189 9.09 -5.63 25.77
N PRO A 190 9.35 -5.39 27.06
CA PRO A 190 8.88 -4.18 27.74
C PRO A 190 9.35 -2.91 27.04
N ASP A 191 8.43 -1.94 26.94
CA ASP A 191 8.71 -0.59 26.45
C ASP A 191 9.18 -0.50 24.99
N VAL A 192 8.97 -1.58 24.21
CA VAL A 192 9.20 -1.61 22.77
C VAL A 192 7.89 -1.85 22.07
N TYR A 193 7.52 -0.93 21.18
CA TYR A 193 6.26 -0.92 20.45
C TYR A 193 6.54 -0.99 18.95
N ALA A 194 5.58 -1.50 18.16
CA ALA A 194 5.69 -1.52 16.71
C ALA A 194 4.39 -1.06 16.05
N ILE A 195 4.50 -0.14 15.10
CA ILE A 195 3.37 0.49 14.40
C ILE A 195 3.50 0.42 12.86
N GLY A 196 2.38 0.60 12.17
CA GLY A 196 2.31 0.60 10.70
C GLY A 196 2.63 -0.76 10.09
N ASP A 197 3.31 -0.76 8.95
CA ASP A 197 3.54 -1.99 8.17
C ASP A 197 4.42 -3.02 8.87
N CYS A 198 5.20 -2.62 9.88
CA CYS A 198 6.17 -3.51 10.54
C CYS A 198 5.56 -4.33 11.71
N ASN A 199 4.28 -4.19 12.03
CA ASN A 199 3.59 -5.03 13.01
C ASN A 199 2.62 -6.04 12.37
N ASP A 200 2.23 -7.06 13.13
CA ASP A 200 1.37 -8.16 12.68
C ASP A 200 -0.13 -7.94 12.94
N VAL A 201 -0.53 -6.75 13.40
CA VAL A 201 -1.94 -6.38 13.59
C VAL A 201 -2.74 -6.77 12.34
N PRO A 202 -3.85 -7.53 12.46
CA PRO A 202 -4.58 -8.11 11.33
C PRO A 202 -5.46 -7.06 10.64
N GLU A 203 -4.81 -6.11 9.98
CA GLU A 203 -5.44 -5.05 9.19
C GLU A 203 -4.68 -4.84 7.87
N ILE A 204 -5.38 -4.29 6.87
CA ILE A 204 -4.74 -3.84 5.63
C ILE A 204 -3.69 -2.79 6.02
N LYS A 205 -2.44 -3.00 5.59
CA LYS A 205 -1.34 -2.06 5.85
C LYS A 205 -1.48 -0.84 4.93
N LEU A 206 -2.04 0.23 5.49
CA LEU A 206 -2.33 1.50 4.84
C LEU A 206 -1.75 2.67 5.63
N ALA A 207 -1.46 3.77 4.94
CA ALA A 207 -0.97 5.01 5.58
C ALA A 207 -1.93 5.52 6.67
N TYR A 208 -3.25 5.42 6.46
CA TYR A 208 -4.26 5.78 7.45
C TYR A 208 -4.18 4.92 8.72
N GLY A 209 -3.95 3.60 8.56
CA GLY A 209 -3.76 2.69 9.69
C GLY A 209 -2.51 3.05 10.49
N ALA A 210 -1.40 3.33 9.80
CA ALA A 210 -0.16 3.79 10.44
C ALA A 210 -0.35 5.13 11.20
N GLU A 211 -1.06 6.09 10.62
CA GLU A 211 -1.38 7.36 11.30
C GLU A 211 -2.23 7.14 12.56
N THR A 212 -3.24 6.27 12.46
CA THR A 212 -4.13 5.92 13.58
C THR A 212 -3.35 5.26 14.71
N GLN A 213 -2.51 4.27 14.39
CA GLN A 213 -1.63 3.62 15.37
C GLN A 213 -0.63 4.60 15.97
N GLY A 214 -0.11 5.56 15.19
CA GLY A 214 0.77 6.62 15.68
C GLY A 214 0.12 7.52 16.74
N LYS A 215 -1.12 7.96 16.50
CA LYS A 215 -1.91 8.72 17.51
C LYS A 215 -2.15 7.87 18.75
N TYR A 216 -2.50 6.61 18.53
CA TYR A 216 -2.79 5.66 19.58
C TYR A 216 -1.62 5.44 20.55
N ILE A 217 -0.44 5.18 20.00
CA ILE A 217 0.75 4.94 20.83
C ILE A 217 1.17 6.22 21.55
N ALA A 218 1.05 7.39 20.92
CA ALA A 218 1.36 8.67 21.57
C ALA A 218 0.47 8.92 22.81
N ASP A 219 -0.84 8.68 22.70
CA ASP A 219 -1.77 8.81 23.82
C ASP A 219 -1.48 7.80 24.94
N ASN A 220 -1.14 6.55 24.58
CA ASN A 220 -0.81 5.52 25.55
C ASN A 220 0.50 5.78 26.29
N LEU A 221 1.54 6.25 25.60
CA LEU A 221 2.79 6.62 26.24
C LEU A 221 2.59 7.78 27.22
N LYS A 222 1.75 8.77 26.88
CA LYS A 222 1.35 9.82 27.82
C LYS A 222 0.66 9.26 29.06
N LEU A 223 -0.32 8.37 28.89
CA LEU A 223 -1.01 7.72 30.02
C LEU A 223 -0.02 6.96 30.91
N LYS A 224 0.87 6.19 30.31
CA LYS A 224 1.92 5.44 31.01
C LYS A 224 2.81 6.34 31.87
N HIS A 225 3.32 7.44 31.32
CA HIS A 225 4.17 8.38 32.07
C HIS A 225 3.40 9.16 33.14
N GLU A 226 2.07 9.30 33.02
CA GLU A 226 1.20 9.84 34.07
C GLU A 226 0.82 8.79 35.14
N GLY A 227 1.34 7.55 35.06
CA GLY A 227 0.99 6.45 35.97
C GLY A 227 -0.43 5.92 35.77
N LYS A 228 -1.05 6.20 34.62
CA LYS A 228 -2.40 5.78 34.25
C LYS A 228 -2.37 4.53 33.38
N ALA A 229 -3.46 3.76 33.43
CA ALA A 229 -3.61 2.60 32.58
C ALA A 229 -3.66 3.00 31.09
N MET A 230 -2.86 2.30 30.28
CA MET A 230 -2.96 2.38 28.82
C MET A 230 -4.31 1.79 28.36
N LYS A 231 -4.73 2.17 27.16
CA LYS A 231 -5.94 1.65 26.51
C LYS A 231 -5.54 0.59 25.47
N PRO A 232 -6.35 -0.44 25.20
CA PRO A 232 -6.10 -1.39 24.10
C PRO A 232 -6.48 -0.83 22.72
N TYR A 233 -5.57 -0.93 21.76
CA TYR A 233 -5.75 -0.64 20.35
C TYR A 233 -6.81 -1.60 19.80
N ASN A 234 -8.01 -1.08 19.69
CA ASN A 234 -9.05 -1.78 18.96
C ASN A 234 -8.72 -1.67 17.47
N VAL A 235 -8.21 -2.77 16.91
CA VAL A 235 -8.25 -3.01 15.47
C VAL A 235 -9.68 -2.69 15.08
N ASN A 236 -9.85 -1.61 14.32
CA ASN A 236 -11.14 -1.00 14.05
C ASN A 236 -12.14 -2.15 13.81
N THR A 237 -13.08 -2.37 14.74
CA THR A 237 -13.97 -3.57 14.77
C THR A 237 -14.86 -3.69 13.52
N ARG A 238 -14.66 -2.77 12.58
CA ARG A 238 -15.11 -2.69 11.19
C ARG A 238 -14.40 -3.67 10.24
N LEU A 239 -13.31 -4.33 10.66
CA LEU A 239 -12.47 -5.21 9.83
C LEU A 239 -12.72 -6.73 10.04
N LYS A 240 -13.53 -7.14 11.03
CA LYS A 240 -13.97 -8.53 11.16
C LYS A 240 -15.13 -8.78 10.19
N VAL A 241 -14.81 -9.20 8.96
CA VAL A 241 -15.80 -9.76 8.04
C VAL A 241 -16.09 -11.20 8.47
N GLU A 242 -16.78 -11.37 9.59
CA GLU A 242 -17.42 -12.64 9.93
C GLU A 242 -18.93 -12.44 9.85
N HIS A 243 -19.50 -12.85 8.73
CA HIS A 243 -20.90 -13.28 8.55
C HIS A 243 -21.95 -12.42 9.27
N LEU A 244 -22.29 -11.25 8.69
CA LEU A 244 -23.50 -10.51 9.09
C LEU A 244 -24.51 -10.57 7.96
N GLU A 245 -25.61 -11.28 8.20
CA GLU A 245 -26.78 -11.37 7.34
C GLU A 245 -27.32 -9.97 7.00
N ILE A 246 -27.59 -9.77 5.70
CA ILE A 246 -27.98 -8.50 5.12
C ILE A 246 -29.51 -8.37 5.21
N THR A 247 -30.02 -7.45 6.04
CA THR A 247 -31.39 -6.96 5.91
C THR A 247 -31.40 -5.63 5.15
N GLN A 248 -32.16 -5.60 4.06
CA GLN A 248 -32.32 -4.46 3.16
C GLN A 248 -33.21 -3.37 3.79
N ASN A 249 -32.95 -2.13 3.37
CA ASN A 249 -33.68 -0.87 3.64
C ASN A 249 -33.25 -0.06 4.87
N VAL A 250 -32.20 0.77 4.71
CA VAL A 250 -32.03 1.99 5.51
C VAL A 250 -31.50 3.13 4.64
N TYR A 251 -32.14 4.30 4.75
CA TYR A 251 -31.87 5.55 4.04
C TYR A 251 -30.60 6.26 4.54
N TYR A 252 -29.94 7.04 3.68
CA TYR A 252 -28.53 7.46 3.79
C TYR A 252 -28.32 8.97 4.07
N PRO A 253 -27.85 9.38 5.26
CA PRO A 253 -27.37 10.76 5.44
C PRO A 253 -25.92 10.91 5.95
N PHE A 254 -25.16 9.86 6.29
CA PHE A 254 -23.83 10.03 6.90
C PHE A 254 -22.79 8.97 6.47
N LEU A 255 -22.19 9.15 5.29
CA LEU A 255 -20.94 8.46 4.90
C LEU A 255 -19.75 9.39 5.19
N THR A 256 -18.98 9.12 6.23
CA THR A 256 -17.72 9.84 6.52
C THR A 256 -16.52 9.06 5.95
N LEU A 257 -15.38 9.71 5.68
CA LEU A 257 -14.15 9.04 5.21
C LEU A 257 -13.71 7.89 6.14
N GLU A 258 -14.03 7.97 7.43
CA GLU A 258 -13.76 6.95 8.43
C GLU A 258 -14.56 5.65 8.22
N SER A 259 -15.63 5.70 7.42
CA SER A 259 -16.42 4.53 7.03
C SER A 259 -15.83 3.80 5.82
N VAL A 260 -14.81 4.37 5.16
CA VAL A 260 -14.23 3.80 3.94
C VAL A 260 -13.14 2.79 4.31
N PHE A 261 -13.34 1.55 3.87
CA PHE A 261 -12.42 0.43 4.10
C PHE A 261 -11.25 0.46 3.11
N MET A 262 -11.57 0.63 1.82
CA MET A 262 -10.56 0.73 0.76
C MET A 262 -11.11 1.57 -0.39
N VAL A 263 -10.28 2.46 -0.94
CA VAL A 263 -10.55 3.13 -2.22
C VAL A 263 -9.40 2.83 -3.16
N LEU A 264 -9.74 2.39 -4.35
CA LEU A 264 -8.79 2.13 -5.41
C LEU A 264 -9.29 2.82 -6.67
N CYS A 265 -8.46 3.71 -7.22
CA CYS A 265 -8.76 4.46 -8.42
C CYS A 265 -8.21 3.75 -9.65
N CYS A 266 -8.95 3.79 -10.75
CA CYS A 266 -8.47 3.38 -12.06
C CYS A 266 -8.59 4.61 -12.95
N GLY A 267 -7.61 5.51 -12.88
CA GLY A 267 -7.72 6.87 -13.40
C GLY A 267 -8.43 7.85 -12.46
N ARG A 268 -8.51 9.11 -12.89
CA ARG A 268 -9.17 10.24 -12.24
C ARG A 268 -10.68 10.08 -12.17
N SER A 269 -11.29 9.39 -13.12
CA SER A 269 -12.74 9.27 -13.27
C SER A 269 -13.30 7.91 -12.83
N GLY A 270 -12.43 6.97 -12.43
CA GLY A 270 -12.79 5.57 -12.29
C GLY A 270 -12.32 4.90 -11.00
N GLY A 271 -12.92 3.76 -10.66
CA GLY A 271 -12.44 2.88 -9.59
C GLY A 271 -13.56 2.28 -8.74
N ALA A 272 -13.18 1.83 -7.55
CA ALA A 272 -14.12 1.32 -6.57
C ALA A 272 -13.74 1.76 -5.16
N ALA A 273 -14.76 1.87 -4.31
CA ALA A 273 -14.61 2.08 -2.87
C ALA A 273 -15.44 1.05 -2.12
N GLN A 274 -14.80 0.27 -1.25
CA GLN A 274 -15.47 -0.54 -0.26
C GLN A 274 -15.62 0.28 1.02
N VAL A 275 -16.83 0.29 1.60
CA VAL A 275 -17.10 0.92 2.90
C VAL A 275 -17.49 -0.12 3.94
N TRP A 276 -17.68 0.35 5.18
CA TRP A 276 -18.15 -0.43 6.31
C TRP A 276 -19.43 -1.23 5.95
N ARG A 277 -19.49 -2.50 6.40
CA ARG A 277 -20.47 -3.55 6.03
C ARG A 277 -20.34 -4.13 4.62
N GLY A 278 -19.25 -3.86 3.91
CA GLY A 278 -18.95 -4.49 2.62
C GLY A 278 -19.73 -3.90 1.44
N TRP A 279 -20.34 -2.74 1.59
CA TRP A 279 -20.92 -2.06 0.42
C TRP A 279 -19.81 -1.53 -0.49
N VAL A 280 -20.07 -1.63 -1.79
CA VAL A 280 -19.13 -1.23 -2.84
C VAL A 280 -19.77 -0.16 -3.70
N PHE A 281 -19.07 0.97 -3.82
CA PHE A 281 -19.44 2.07 -4.71
C PHE A 281 -18.43 2.15 -5.85
N GLY A 282 -18.93 2.36 -7.07
CA GLY A 282 -18.09 2.44 -8.27
C GLY A 282 -17.51 3.84 -8.54
N ASP A 283 -17.24 4.08 -9.82
CA ASP A 283 -16.52 5.22 -10.40
C ASP A 283 -16.78 6.58 -9.72
N TRP A 284 -18.04 6.99 -9.60
CA TRP A 284 -18.40 8.31 -9.08
C TRP A 284 -17.85 8.55 -7.67
N PHE A 285 -17.96 7.54 -6.79
CA PHE A 285 -17.56 7.66 -5.40
C PHE A 285 -16.03 7.60 -5.26
N ALA A 286 -15.37 6.69 -5.99
CA ALA A 286 -13.91 6.58 -6.00
C ALA A 286 -13.24 7.84 -6.56
N SER A 287 -13.78 8.41 -7.64
CA SER A 287 -13.29 9.64 -8.27
C SER A 287 -13.37 10.84 -7.32
N LYS A 288 -14.50 11.00 -6.61
CA LYS A 288 -14.72 12.12 -5.67
C LYS A 288 -13.83 12.06 -4.44
N ILE A 289 -13.50 10.86 -3.96
CA ILE A 289 -12.68 10.70 -2.75
C ILE A 289 -11.19 10.80 -3.07
N LYS A 290 -10.73 10.07 -4.08
CA LYS A 290 -9.30 9.91 -4.37
C LYS A 290 -8.95 10.31 -5.80
N GLY A 291 -9.74 9.92 -6.80
CA GLY A 291 -9.33 10.02 -8.21
C GLY A 291 -8.89 11.42 -8.66
N GLN A 292 -9.55 12.48 -8.20
CA GLN A 292 -9.22 13.84 -8.67
C GLN A 292 -7.92 14.41 -8.11
N SER A 293 -7.53 14.05 -6.89
CA SER A 293 -6.40 14.70 -6.19
C SER A 293 -5.37 13.72 -5.64
N VAL A 294 -5.64 12.42 -5.73
CA VAL A 294 -4.90 11.32 -5.11
C VAL A 294 -4.54 11.58 -3.64
N PHE A 295 -5.45 12.26 -2.94
CA PHE A 295 -5.29 12.75 -1.56
C PHE A 295 -4.16 13.78 -1.34
N THR A 296 -3.55 14.33 -2.40
CA THR A 296 -2.40 15.24 -2.31
C THR A 296 -2.67 16.42 -1.37
N PRO A 297 -3.76 17.21 -1.51
CA PRO A 297 -4.01 18.34 -0.62
C PRO A 297 -4.17 17.93 0.84
N MET A 298 -4.80 16.76 1.09
CA MET A 298 -4.97 16.21 2.43
C MET A 298 -3.62 15.85 3.05
N GLN A 299 -2.72 15.22 2.30
CA GLN A 299 -1.39 14.85 2.80
C GLN A 299 -0.55 16.09 3.14
N TRP A 300 -0.53 17.11 2.28
CA TRP A 300 0.17 18.37 2.56
C TRP A 300 -0.36 19.04 3.84
N LYS A 301 -1.69 19.09 4.00
CA LYS A 301 -2.33 19.60 5.22
C LYS A 301 -1.94 18.80 6.45
N ASN A 302 -1.95 17.46 6.38
CA ASN A 302 -1.59 16.60 7.50
C ASN A 302 -0.12 16.73 7.91
N MET A 303 0.78 17.00 6.95
CA MET A 303 2.19 17.30 7.24
C MET A 303 2.42 18.72 7.80
N GLY A 304 1.39 19.56 7.87
CA GLY A 304 1.53 20.98 8.23
C GLY A 304 2.35 21.79 7.21
N GLN A 305 2.36 21.37 5.94
CA GLN A 305 3.14 21.99 4.87
C GLN A 305 2.24 22.68 3.83
N LYS A 306 2.75 23.75 3.19
CA LYS A 306 2.06 24.40 2.07
C LYS A 306 2.24 23.56 0.81
N MET A 307 1.12 23.19 0.17
CA MET A 307 1.15 22.54 -1.14
C MET A 307 1.79 23.50 -2.17
N PRO A 308 2.75 23.02 -3.01
CA PRO A 308 3.28 23.80 -4.12
C PRO A 308 2.15 24.27 -5.04
N GLU A 309 2.28 25.50 -5.55
CA GLU A 309 1.45 25.98 -6.65
C GLU A 309 2.06 25.42 -7.95
N ASP A 310 1.21 24.84 -8.80
CA ASP A 310 1.61 24.23 -10.08
C ASP A 310 2.25 25.25 -11.05
#